data_AF-A0A096MI15-F1
#
_entry.id   AF-A0A096MI15-F1
#
_cell.length_a   1.000
_cell.length_b   1.000
_cell.length_c   1.000
_cell.angle_alpha   90.00
_cell.angle_beta   90.00
_cell.angle_gamma   90.00
#
_symmetry.space_group_name_H-M   'P 1'
#
loop_
_entity.id
_entity.type
_entity.pdbx_description
1 polymer ?
#
loop_
_entity_poly.entity_id
_entity_poly.type
_entity_poly.pdbx_seq_one_letter_code
_entity_poly.pdbx_strand_id
1 'polypeptide(L)'
;CRQNLTAANITGFSNLPENIKDFLFYRHCRHFPMLLDLPDKCGGAEKSGDVFLLLVIKSSPANYERREVLRKTWGKERSYNGMPIRRIFISGVSGDSYEKERLNNLLKLEQEEHRDILQWDFSDTFYNLTLKQILFLEWMERNCPNARFLLNGDDDVFAHTNNMVVYLQSLKENKGSKHLFTGHLIQNVGPIRATGSKYFVPVQVQESNSYPPYCGGGGFLLSGYTAMLIYRMSKSIPILPIDDVYMGMCLAKAGLGPSSHMGVKTAGLHIPSNKIDKFSPCFYKDVLLVHRFLPAQMYLMWHSTQNPKLKCDDEHYQLQTKKTMTSAFC
;
A
#
# COMPACT_ATOMS: atom_id res chain seq x y z
N CYS A 1 -4.41 24.17 5.33
CA CYS A 1 -3.97 24.18 3.92
C CYS A 1 -4.69 25.31 3.19
N ARG A 2 -4.02 26.08 2.33
CA ARG A 2 -4.65 27.13 1.49
C ARG A 2 -4.21 26.93 0.04
N GLN A 3 -5.05 27.34 -0.91
CA GLN A 3 -4.73 27.23 -2.33
C GLN A 3 -3.52 28.09 -2.69
N ASN A 4 -2.51 27.52 -3.36
CA ASN A 4 -1.38 28.30 -3.87
C ASN A 4 -1.65 28.81 -5.28
N LEU A 5 -2.21 30.02 -5.41
CA LEU A 5 -2.56 30.62 -6.70
C LEU A 5 -1.37 30.83 -7.64
N THR A 6 -0.14 30.89 -7.13
CA THR A 6 1.07 31.00 -7.99
C THR A 6 1.27 29.78 -8.89
N ALA A 7 0.67 28.62 -8.56
CA ALA A 7 0.69 27.44 -9.42
C ALA A 7 0.02 27.69 -10.79
N ALA A 8 -0.91 28.65 -10.88
CA ALA A 8 -1.53 29.02 -12.15
C ALA A 8 -0.56 29.68 -13.14
N ASN A 9 0.59 30.19 -12.66
CA ASN A 9 1.63 30.79 -13.51
C ASN A 9 2.53 29.74 -14.19
N ILE A 10 2.36 28.45 -13.89
CA ILE A 10 3.13 27.37 -14.54
C ILE A 10 2.79 27.36 -16.03
N THR A 11 3.82 27.28 -16.87
CA THR A 11 3.64 27.26 -18.34
C THR A 11 2.75 26.08 -18.76
N GLY A 12 1.69 26.39 -19.51
CA GLY A 12 0.71 25.40 -19.98
C GLY A 12 -0.31 24.95 -18.94
N PHE A 13 -0.39 25.58 -17.76
CA PHE A 13 -1.31 25.22 -16.69
C PHE A 13 -2.79 25.17 -17.13
N SER A 14 -3.23 26.14 -17.95
CA SER A 14 -4.62 26.22 -18.44
C SER A 14 -5.06 24.97 -19.21
N ASN A 15 -4.13 24.28 -19.88
CA ASN A 15 -4.37 23.10 -20.70
C ASN A 15 -4.35 21.78 -19.88
N LEU A 16 -4.03 21.85 -18.59
CA LEU A 16 -3.97 20.66 -17.74
C LEU A 16 -5.40 20.20 -17.36
N PRO A 17 -5.61 18.88 -17.18
CA PRO A 17 -6.83 18.36 -16.55
C PRO A 17 -7.08 18.96 -15.16
N GLU A 18 -8.33 19.12 -14.77
CA GLU A 18 -8.70 19.77 -13.49
C GLU A 18 -8.11 19.06 -12.27
N ASN A 19 -8.05 17.74 -12.26
CA ASN A 19 -7.40 16.97 -11.20
C ASN A 19 -5.90 17.25 -11.07
N ILE A 20 -5.20 17.59 -12.16
CA ILE A 20 -3.80 18.01 -12.11
C ILE A 20 -3.69 19.45 -11.63
N LYS A 21 -4.59 20.35 -12.06
CA LYS A 21 -4.62 21.74 -11.58
C LYS A 21 -4.82 21.79 -10.07
N ASP A 22 -5.81 21.05 -9.57
CA ASP A 22 -6.09 20.89 -8.14
C ASP A 22 -4.86 20.34 -7.40
N PHE A 23 -4.26 19.26 -7.91
CA PHE A 23 -3.03 18.72 -7.36
C PHE A 23 -1.91 19.76 -7.27
N LEU A 24 -1.66 20.54 -8.33
CA LEU A 24 -0.61 21.57 -8.33
C LEU A 24 -0.92 22.72 -7.36
N PHE A 25 -2.17 23.14 -7.25
CA PHE A 25 -2.60 24.17 -6.30
C PHE A 25 -2.34 23.77 -4.85
N TYR A 26 -2.52 22.49 -4.52
CA TYR A 26 -2.43 21.98 -3.14
C TYR A 26 -1.21 21.08 -2.87
N ARG A 27 -0.29 20.92 -3.84
CA ARG A 27 0.92 20.06 -3.77
C ARG A 27 1.78 20.28 -2.52
N HIS A 28 1.74 21.49 -1.97
CA HIS A 28 2.52 21.91 -0.81
C HIS A 28 1.87 21.52 0.53
N CYS A 29 0.58 21.17 0.53
CA CYS A 29 -0.17 20.86 1.73
C CYS A 29 0.14 19.44 2.23
N ARG A 30 0.59 19.36 3.48
CA ARG A 30 1.00 18.09 4.13
C ARG A 30 0.27 17.81 5.44
N HIS A 31 -0.39 18.81 6.00
CA HIS A 31 -1.04 18.71 7.30
C HIS A 31 -2.55 18.91 7.14
N PHE A 32 -3.31 17.97 7.66
CA PHE A 32 -4.77 17.95 7.65
C PHE A 32 -5.27 17.52 9.03
N PRO A 33 -6.42 18.06 9.50
CA PRO A 33 -7.02 17.64 10.75
C PRO A 33 -7.26 16.13 10.77
N MET A 34 -6.98 15.51 11.92
CA MET A 34 -7.34 14.12 12.16
C MET A 34 -8.79 14.05 12.63
N LEU A 35 -9.57 13.16 12.01
CA LEU A 35 -10.98 12.93 12.33
C LEU A 35 -11.14 11.70 13.23
N LEU A 36 -10.39 10.63 12.95
CA LEU A 36 -10.36 9.39 13.74
C LEU A 36 -8.91 9.02 14.03
N ASP A 37 -8.61 8.71 15.30
CA ASP A 37 -7.27 8.40 15.80
C ASP A 37 -7.24 7.02 16.50
N LEU A 38 -6.03 6.48 16.67
CA LEU A 38 -5.72 5.18 17.26
C LEU A 38 -4.49 5.21 18.20
N PRO A 39 -4.39 6.15 19.17
CA PRO A 39 -3.14 6.39 19.91
C PRO A 39 -2.55 5.13 20.57
N ASP A 40 -3.41 4.19 20.97
CA ASP A 40 -3.02 2.96 21.66
C ASP A 40 -2.89 1.72 20.76
N LYS A 41 -3.02 1.82 19.43
CA LYS A 41 -3.03 0.64 18.54
C LYS A 41 -1.73 -0.19 18.63
N CYS A 42 -0.60 0.46 18.88
CA CYS A 42 0.69 -0.20 19.11
C CYS A 42 1.05 -0.36 20.60
N GLY A 43 0.09 -0.15 21.51
CA GLY A 43 0.33 -0.12 22.95
C GLY A 43 1.07 1.14 23.43
N GLY A 44 1.06 2.20 22.62
CA GLY A 44 1.84 3.42 22.80
C GLY A 44 3.25 3.33 22.23
N ALA A 45 3.96 4.46 22.22
CA ALA A 45 5.28 4.58 21.60
C ALA A 45 6.31 3.59 22.17
N GLU A 46 6.31 3.40 23.49
CA GLU A 46 7.26 2.53 24.20
C GLU A 46 7.04 1.03 23.91
N LYS A 47 5.78 0.60 23.77
CA LYS A 47 5.43 -0.81 23.50
C LYS A 47 5.32 -1.14 22.01
N SER A 48 5.47 -0.14 21.14
CA SER A 48 5.36 -0.36 19.69
C SER A 48 6.35 -1.37 19.12
N GLY A 49 7.44 -1.68 19.84
CA GLY A 49 8.41 -2.75 19.51
C GLY A 49 7.85 -4.17 19.58
N ASP A 50 6.69 -4.35 20.22
CA ASP A 50 5.95 -5.62 20.29
C ASP A 50 5.17 -5.91 19.01
N VAL A 51 4.90 -4.87 18.20
CA VAL A 51 4.27 -5.04 16.89
C VAL A 51 5.31 -5.53 15.89
N PHE A 52 5.24 -6.82 15.54
CA PHE A 52 6.15 -7.39 14.56
C PHE A 52 5.77 -6.97 13.13
N LEU A 53 4.50 -7.11 12.76
CA LEU A 53 4.00 -6.71 11.45
C LEU A 53 2.76 -5.82 11.59
N LEU A 54 2.89 -4.57 11.17
CA LEU A 54 1.78 -3.63 11.07
C LEU A 54 1.22 -3.64 9.64
N LEU A 55 -0.01 -4.08 9.48
CA LEU A 55 -0.73 -4.04 8.21
C LEU A 55 -1.34 -2.64 8.06
N VAL A 56 -0.80 -1.86 7.13
CA VAL A 56 -1.26 -0.51 6.79
C VAL A 56 -1.97 -0.57 5.46
N ILE A 57 -3.30 -0.47 5.52
CA ILE A 57 -4.17 -0.75 4.37
C ILE A 57 -4.84 0.54 3.91
N LYS A 58 -4.52 0.96 2.69
CA LYS A 58 -5.19 2.07 2.01
C LYS A 58 -6.62 1.67 1.68
N SER A 59 -7.59 2.38 2.24
CA SER A 59 -9.02 2.19 1.94
C SER A 59 -9.71 3.53 1.73
N SER A 60 -10.88 3.51 1.09
CA SER A 60 -11.75 4.67 0.89
C SER A 60 -12.96 4.58 1.84
N PRO A 61 -13.56 5.69 2.30
CA PRO A 61 -14.69 5.64 3.23
C PRO A 61 -15.81 4.67 2.82
N ALA A 62 -16.15 4.62 1.53
CA ALA A 62 -17.20 3.75 0.98
C ALA A 62 -16.88 2.23 1.02
N ASN A 63 -15.61 1.84 1.20
CA ASN A 63 -15.17 0.45 1.10
C ASN A 63 -15.39 -0.38 2.39
N TYR A 64 -16.53 -0.20 3.07
CA TYR A 64 -16.86 -0.93 4.30
C TYR A 64 -16.78 -2.45 4.11
N GLU A 65 -17.39 -2.99 3.06
CA GLU A 65 -17.38 -4.43 2.78
C GLU A 65 -15.98 -5.00 2.58
N ARG A 66 -15.07 -4.24 1.94
CA ARG A 66 -13.68 -4.65 1.76
C ARG A 66 -13.00 -4.75 3.12
N ARG A 67 -13.05 -3.66 3.91
CA ARG A 67 -12.46 -3.65 5.25
C ARG A 67 -12.96 -4.81 6.08
N GLU A 68 -14.26 -5.05 6.07
CA GLU A 68 -14.89 -6.12 6.84
C GLU A 68 -14.43 -7.52 6.43
N VAL A 69 -14.33 -7.80 5.13
CA VAL A 69 -13.74 -9.08 4.66
C VAL A 69 -12.29 -9.19 5.07
N LEU A 70 -11.50 -8.11 5.02
CA LEU A 70 -10.11 -8.13 5.45
C LEU A 70 -9.99 -8.43 6.95
N ARG A 71 -10.91 -7.95 7.80
CA ARG A 71 -10.95 -8.29 9.25
C ARG A 71 -11.14 -9.78 9.48
N LYS A 72 -11.97 -10.42 8.66
CA LYS A 72 -12.33 -11.84 8.74
C LYS A 72 -11.32 -12.78 8.06
N THR A 73 -10.39 -12.23 7.27
CA THR A 73 -9.45 -13.01 6.45
C THR A 73 -8.00 -12.69 6.79
N TRP A 74 -7.18 -12.33 5.80
CA TRP A 74 -5.74 -12.19 5.94
C TRP A 74 -5.33 -11.01 6.82
N GLY A 75 -6.19 -9.99 6.91
CA GLY A 75 -6.00 -8.79 7.72
C GLY A 75 -6.26 -9.03 9.22
N LYS A 76 -6.78 -10.19 9.62
CA LYS A 76 -7.11 -10.50 11.02
C LYS A 76 -5.91 -10.28 11.96
N GLU A 77 -6.10 -9.44 12.97
CA GLU A 77 -5.11 -9.25 14.04
C GLU A 77 -4.96 -10.55 14.84
N ARG A 78 -3.72 -11.04 14.97
CA ARG A 78 -3.37 -12.30 15.62
C ARG A 78 -1.86 -12.37 15.86
N SER A 79 -1.42 -13.41 16.56
CA SER A 79 -0.02 -13.81 16.56
C SER A 79 0.17 -15.02 15.66
N TYR A 80 1.26 -15.05 14.89
CA TYR A 80 1.66 -16.21 14.09
C TYR A 80 3.15 -16.48 14.31
N ASN A 81 3.53 -17.72 14.62
CA ASN A 81 4.90 -18.07 15.05
C ASN A 81 5.46 -17.14 16.15
N GLY A 82 4.62 -16.80 17.13
CA GLY A 82 4.97 -15.89 18.23
C GLY A 82 5.11 -14.42 17.84
N MET A 83 4.85 -14.05 16.58
CA MET A 83 4.99 -12.68 16.08
C MET A 83 3.63 -11.97 16.01
N PRO A 84 3.42 -10.87 16.75
CA PRO A 84 2.17 -10.12 16.72
C PRO A 84 1.94 -9.35 15.41
N ILE A 85 0.75 -9.51 14.84
CA ILE A 85 0.26 -8.78 13.67
C ILE A 85 -0.85 -7.83 14.12
N ARG A 86 -0.76 -6.57 13.72
CA ARG A 86 -1.76 -5.52 13.96
C ARG A 86 -2.22 -4.91 12.65
N ARG A 87 -3.41 -4.31 12.62
CA ARG A 87 -4.01 -3.74 11.41
C ARG A 87 -4.44 -2.30 11.63
N ILE A 88 -4.22 -1.48 10.61
CA ILE A 88 -4.74 -0.11 10.49
C ILE A 88 -5.24 0.09 9.06
N PHE A 89 -6.47 0.58 8.93
CA PHE A 89 -6.97 1.19 7.71
C PHE A 89 -6.68 2.69 7.72
N ILE A 90 -6.17 3.22 6.61
CA ILE A 90 -5.91 4.65 6.44
C ILE A 90 -6.87 5.23 5.38
N SER A 91 -7.55 6.31 5.73
CA SER A 91 -8.61 6.92 4.92
C SER A 91 -8.54 8.45 4.94
N GLY A 92 -9.02 9.07 3.87
CA GLY A 92 -9.41 10.49 3.86
C GLY A 92 -10.93 10.63 4.01
N VAL A 93 -11.48 11.69 3.41
CA VAL A 93 -12.93 11.91 3.24
C VAL A 93 -13.30 11.79 1.75
N SER A 94 -14.53 11.38 1.45
CA SER A 94 -15.00 11.25 0.06
C SER A 94 -16.46 11.68 -0.06
N GLY A 95 -16.90 11.97 -1.29
CA GLY A 95 -18.25 12.47 -1.57
C GLY A 95 -18.40 13.96 -1.25
N ASP A 96 -19.57 14.50 -1.60
CA ASP A 96 -19.90 15.91 -1.41
C ASP A 96 -21.11 16.09 -0.47
N SER A 97 -21.13 17.19 0.28
CA SER A 97 -22.23 17.59 1.16
C SER A 97 -22.78 16.43 2.02
N TYR A 98 -24.01 15.98 1.77
CA TYR A 98 -24.67 14.91 2.52
C TYR A 98 -24.00 13.54 2.36
N GLU A 99 -23.36 13.26 1.22
CA GLU A 99 -22.65 12.00 1.03
C GLU A 99 -21.40 11.95 1.91
N LYS A 100 -20.62 13.04 1.96
CA LYS A 100 -19.47 13.18 2.85
C LYS A 100 -19.87 12.97 4.31
N GLU A 101 -20.98 13.57 4.74
CA GLU A 101 -21.51 13.41 6.09
C GLU A 101 -21.87 11.95 6.39
N ARG A 102 -22.60 11.28 5.48
CA ARG A 102 -22.98 9.86 5.65
C ARG A 102 -21.77 8.94 5.73
N LEU A 103 -20.78 9.13 4.86
CA LEU A 103 -19.57 8.30 4.84
C LEU A 103 -18.69 8.53 6.07
N ASN A 104 -18.59 9.76 6.56
CA ASN A 104 -17.90 10.05 7.82
C ASN A 104 -18.62 9.43 9.02
N ASN A 105 -19.96 9.50 9.05
CA ASN A 105 -20.75 8.84 10.10
C ASN A 105 -20.61 7.31 10.05
N LEU A 106 -20.56 6.72 8.86
CA LEU A 106 -20.28 5.29 8.69
C LEU A 106 -18.92 4.91 9.27
N LEU A 107 -17.85 5.63 8.94
CA LEU A 107 -16.52 5.37 9.49
C LEU A 107 -16.45 5.57 11.01
N LYS A 108 -17.19 6.54 11.56
CA LYS A 108 -17.28 6.75 13.00
C LYS A 108 -17.90 5.53 13.70
N LEU A 109 -19.03 5.03 13.19
CA LEU A 109 -19.68 3.83 13.73
C LEU A 109 -18.77 2.59 13.59
N GLU A 110 -18.11 2.43 12.44
CA GLU A 110 -17.15 1.35 12.22
C GLU A 110 -15.96 1.43 13.18
N GLN A 111 -15.49 2.63 13.48
CA GLN A 111 -14.39 2.88 14.42
C GLN A 111 -14.79 2.57 15.87
N GLU A 112 -16.04 2.86 16.27
CA GLU A 112 -16.56 2.51 17.60
C GLU A 112 -16.53 0.98 17.82
N GLU A 113 -16.82 0.20 16.79
CA GLU A 113 -16.81 -1.26 16.83
C GLU A 113 -15.40 -1.86 16.73
N HIS A 114 -14.59 -1.42 15.77
CA HIS A 114 -13.37 -2.13 15.40
C HIS A 114 -12.06 -1.45 15.82
N ARG A 115 -12.09 -0.13 16.10
CA ARG A 115 -10.93 0.66 16.52
C ARG A 115 -9.69 0.39 15.68
N ASP A 116 -9.82 0.47 14.36
CA ASP A 116 -8.76 0.16 13.41
C ASP A 116 -8.67 1.12 12.21
N ILE A 117 -9.32 2.29 12.29
CA ILE A 117 -9.30 3.31 11.24
C ILE A 117 -8.56 4.56 11.72
N LEU A 118 -7.61 5.03 10.90
CA LEU A 118 -7.11 6.41 10.93
C LEU A 118 -7.76 7.19 9.80
N GLN A 119 -8.28 8.37 10.13
CA GLN A 119 -8.93 9.24 9.16
C GLN A 119 -8.45 10.68 9.29
N TRP A 120 -8.20 11.32 8.16
CA TRP A 120 -7.87 12.76 8.07
C TRP A 120 -8.83 13.48 7.13
N ASP A 121 -9.03 14.78 7.35
CA ASP A 121 -9.92 15.63 6.53
C ASP A 121 -9.23 16.13 5.25
N PHE A 122 -8.83 15.20 4.38
CA PHE A 122 -8.39 15.49 3.01
C PHE A 122 -9.20 14.66 2.00
N SER A 123 -9.40 15.19 0.79
CA SER A 123 -10.14 14.49 -0.26
C SER A 123 -9.41 13.22 -0.69
N ASP A 124 -10.04 12.07 -0.48
CA ASP A 124 -9.48 10.74 -0.73
C ASP A 124 -9.57 10.37 -2.22
N THR A 125 -8.60 10.89 -2.97
CA THR A 125 -8.47 10.66 -4.40
C THR A 125 -7.20 9.88 -4.74
N PHE A 126 -7.15 9.32 -5.95
CA PHE A 126 -5.96 8.61 -6.43
C PHE A 126 -4.68 9.47 -6.36
N TYR A 127 -4.75 10.77 -6.70
CA TYR A 127 -3.58 11.67 -6.66
C TYR A 127 -3.19 12.12 -5.25
N ASN A 128 -4.07 11.89 -4.26
CA ASN A 128 -3.79 12.16 -2.85
C ASN A 128 -3.33 10.91 -2.08
N LEU A 129 -3.12 9.77 -2.74
CA LEU A 129 -2.57 8.59 -2.08
C LEU A 129 -1.20 8.87 -1.45
N THR A 130 -0.35 9.66 -2.10
CA THR A 130 0.94 10.06 -1.52
C THR A 130 0.77 10.84 -0.22
N LEU A 131 -0.19 11.77 -0.19
CA LEU A 131 -0.52 12.53 1.02
C LEU A 131 -1.03 11.60 2.13
N LYS A 132 -1.92 10.66 1.80
CA LYS A 132 -2.44 9.64 2.73
C LYS A 132 -1.29 8.88 3.41
N GLN A 133 -0.27 8.49 2.64
CA GLN A 133 0.89 7.78 3.16
C GLN A 133 1.78 8.66 4.05
N ILE A 134 2.00 9.93 3.66
CA ILE A 134 2.78 10.87 4.47
C ILE A 134 2.10 11.12 5.82
N LEU A 135 0.78 11.32 5.83
CA LEU A 135 -0.01 11.50 7.05
C LEU A 135 0.05 10.27 7.96
N PHE A 136 -0.04 9.07 7.38
CA PHE A 136 0.18 7.83 8.14
C PHE A 136 1.58 7.76 8.74
N LEU A 137 2.63 8.08 7.97
CA LEU A 137 4.01 8.03 8.45
C LEU A 137 4.27 9.07 9.57
N GLU A 138 3.66 10.25 9.49
CA GLU A 138 3.68 11.26 10.56
C GLU A 138 2.98 10.75 11.83
N TRP A 139 1.86 10.05 11.68
CA TRP A 139 1.19 9.42 12.81
C TRP A 139 2.02 8.29 13.41
N MET A 140 2.66 7.48 12.58
CA MET A 140 3.50 6.36 12.99
C MET A 140 4.71 6.85 13.80
N GLU A 141 5.34 7.96 13.42
CA GLU A 141 6.47 8.55 14.16
C GLU A 141 6.13 8.78 15.64
N ARG A 142 4.88 9.12 15.94
CA ARG A 142 4.40 9.41 17.30
C ARG A 142 3.86 8.19 18.02
N ASN A 143 3.10 7.34 17.33
CA ASN A 143 2.29 6.30 17.97
C ASN A 143 2.85 4.88 17.83
N CYS A 144 3.62 4.63 16.77
CA CYS A 144 4.17 3.31 16.45
C CYS A 144 5.65 3.36 15.99
N PRO A 145 6.54 4.15 16.62
CA PRO A 145 7.90 4.39 16.09
C PRO A 145 8.77 3.13 16.02
N ASN A 146 8.50 2.12 16.85
CA ASN A 146 9.31 0.91 16.95
C ASN A 146 8.66 -0.33 16.33
N ALA A 147 7.54 -0.20 15.61
CA ALA A 147 6.96 -1.32 14.87
C ALA A 147 7.98 -1.89 13.88
N ARG A 148 8.22 -3.20 13.91
CA ARG A 148 9.41 -3.79 13.26
C ARG A 148 9.29 -3.81 11.75
N PHE A 149 8.15 -4.26 11.24
CA PHE A 149 7.87 -4.35 9.83
C PHE A 149 6.45 -3.86 9.54
N LEU A 150 6.26 -3.43 8.31
CA LEU A 150 4.99 -2.99 7.79
C LEU A 150 4.70 -3.75 6.49
N LEU A 151 3.42 -4.07 6.30
CA LEU A 151 2.86 -4.23 4.97
C LEU A 151 2.15 -2.93 4.64
N ASN A 152 2.56 -2.26 3.57
CA ASN A 152 1.75 -1.20 2.99
C ASN A 152 0.99 -1.80 1.80
N GLY A 153 -0.34 -1.75 1.79
CA GLY A 153 -1.12 -2.38 0.74
C GLY A 153 -2.47 -1.73 0.48
N ASP A 154 -3.10 -2.14 -0.63
CA ASP A 154 -4.43 -1.73 -1.03
C ASP A 154 -5.50 -2.69 -0.47
N ASP A 155 -6.75 -2.23 -0.36
CA ASP A 155 -7.85 -3.04 0.19
C ASP A 155 -8.45 -4.07 -0.79
N ASP A 156 -7.90 -4.19 -2.01
CA ASP A 156 -8.30 -5.16 -3.04
C ASP A 156 -7.24 -6.23 -3.35
N VAL A 157 -6.28 -6.42 -2.44
CA VAL A 157 -5.27 -7.48 -2.57
C VAL A 157 -5.61 -8.71 -1.76
N PHE A 158 -5.16 -9.86 -2.25
CA PHE A 158 -5.11 -11.09 -1.47
C PHE A 158 -3.69 -11.29 -0.94
N ALA A 159 -3.54 -11.33 0.39
CA ALA A 159 -2.25 -11.41 1.06
C ALA A 159 -2.13 -12.65 1.94
N HIS A 160 -0.96 -13.28 1.95
CA HIS A 160 -0.60 -14.34 2.88
C HIS A 160 0.26 -13.78 4.00
N THR A 161 -0.38 -13.23 5.03
CA THR A 161 0.31 -12.63 6.18
C THR A 161 1.14 -13.65 6.97
N ASN A 162 0.80 -14.95 6.92
CA ASN A 162 1.65 -16.02 7.46
C ASN A 162 2.98 -16.14 6.70
N ASN A 163 2.93 -16.17 5.37
CA ASN A 163 4.12 -16.26 4.51
C ASN A 163 5.01 -15.02 4.68
N MET A 164 4.40 -13.84 4.84
CA MET A 164 5.13 -12.60 5.14
C MET A 164 5.88 -12.70 6.47
N VAL A 165 5.25 -13.24 7.53
CA VAL A 165 5.93 -13.43 8.82
C VAL A 165 7.11 -14.39 8.68
N VAL A 166 6.94 -15.52 7.99
CA VAL A 166 8.03 -16.48 7.74
C VAL A 166 9.19 -15.84 6.98
N TYR A 167 8.88 -15.10 5.91
CA TYR A 167 9.88 -14.37 5.14
C TYR A 167 10.63 -13.36 6.01
N LEU A 168 9.93 -12.53 6.78
CA LEU A 168 10.54 -11.51 7.63
C LEU A 168 11.38 -12.11 8.77
N GLN A 169 10.95 -13.24 9.35
CA GLN A 169 11.75 -13.98 10.35
C GLN A 169 13.03 -14.58 9.76
N SER A 170 13.05 -14.90 8.46
CA SER A 170 14.24 -15.42 7.79
C SER A 170 15.37 -14.37 7.65
N LEU A 171 15.04 -13.08 7.75
CA LEU A 171 15.98 -11.96 7.71
C LEU A 171 16.73 -11.81 9.05
N LYS A 172 17.57 -12.79 9.41
CA LYS A 172 18.20 -12.92 10.74
C LYS A 172 18.84 -11.64 11.28
N GLU A 173 19.44 -10.84 10.39
CA GLU A 173 20.14 -9.61 10.76
C GLU A 173 19.28 -8.36 10.81
N ASN A 174 18.03 -8.41 10.33
CA ASN A 174 17.13 -7.28 10.30
C ASN A 174 15.97 -7.53 11.25
N LYS A 175 15.99 -6.87 12.42
CA LYS A 175 14.88 -6.90 13.38
C LYS A 175 13.92 -5.70 13.21
N GLY A 176 13.92 -5.07 12.03
CA GLY A 176 13.19 -3.84 11.72
C GLY A 176 14.04 -2.56 11.78
N SER A 177 15.31 -2.68 12.20
CA SER A 177 16.25 -1.56 12.37
C SER A 177 17.19 -1.33 11.19
N LYS A 178 17.19 -2.20 10.18
CA LYS A 178 17.97 -2.05 8.94
C LYS A 178 17.03 -1.85 7.75
N HIS A 179 17.59 -1.34 6.66
CA HIS A 179 16.83 -1.14 5.43
C HIS A 179 16.16 -2.44 4.94
N LEU A 180 14.87 -2.34 4.65
CA LEU A 180 14.09 -3.32 3.91
C LEU A 180 12.99 -2.55 3.21
N PHE A 181 12.90 -2.70 1.89
CA PHE A 181 11.78 -2.26 1.08
C PHE A 181 11.66 -3.22 -0.10
N THR A 182 10.68 -4.13 -0.07
CA THR A 182 10.59 -5.21 -1.04
C THR A 182 9.18 -5.42 -1.55
N GLY A 183 9.05 -5.73 -2.84
CA GLY A 183 7.76 -5.84 -3.52
C GLY A 183 7.92 -6.23 -4.99
N HIS A 184 6.95 -5.87 -5.82
CA HIS A 184 7.09 -5.99 -7.27
C HIS A 184 7.91 -4.81 -7.79
N LEU A 185 9.21 -5.02 -7.96
CA LEU A 185 10.17 -4.01 -8.41
C LEU A 185 9.88 -3.56 -9.86
N ILE A 186 9.75 -2.25 -10.06
CA ILE A 186 9.60 -1.60 -11.36
C ILE A 186 10.80 -0.66 -11.57
N GLN A 187 11.44 -0.79 -12.73
CA GLN A 187 12.66 -0.05 -13.10
C GLN A 187 12.61 0.34 -14.57
N ASN A 188 13.44 1.32 -14.96
CA ASN A 188 13.59 1.76 -16.35
C ASN A 188 12.27 2.26 -16.98
N VAL A 189 11.42 2.89 -16.16
CA VAL A 189 10.15 3.50 -16.58
C VAL A 189 10.13 4.99 -16.26
N GLY A 190 9.15 5.70 -16.80
CA GLY A 190 8.95 7.13 -16.56
C GLY A 190 7.48 7.53 -16.46
N PRO A 191 7.22 8.84 -16.29
CA PRO A 191 5.86 9.38 -16.24
C PRO A 191 5.06 9.04 -17.51
N ILE A 192 3.83 8.55 -17.34
CA ILE A 192 2.91 8.38 -18.46
C ILE A 192 2.37 9.76 -18.86
N ARG A 193 2.63 10.18 -20.10
CA ARG A 193 2.21 11.49 -20.64
C ARG A 193 0.89 11.46 -21.40
N ALA A 194 0.23 10.30 -21.48
CA ALA A 194 -1.10 10.17 -22.09
C ALA A 194 -2.18 10.64 -21.10
N THR A 195 -2.93 11.69 -21.44
CA THR A 195 -3.96 12.32 -20.59
C THR A 195 -5.10 11.38 -20.20
N GLY A 196 -5.41 10.38 -21.02
CA GLY A 196 -6.42 9.36 -20.72
C GLY A 196 -5.99 8.29 -19.72
N SER A 197 -4.72 8.28 -19.30
CA SER A 197 -4.24 7.30 -18.32
C SER A 197 -4.56 7.75 -16.90
N LYS A 198 -5.03 6.81 -16.07
CA LYS A 198 -5.12 7.00 -14.60
C LYS A 198 -3.78 7.45 -13.99
N TYR A 199 -2.68 7.02 -14.59
CA TYR A 199 -1.31 7.30 -14.15
C TYR A 199 -0.68 8.50 -14.87
N PHE A 200 -1.50 9.35 -15.50
CA PHE A 200 -1.03 10.55 -16.20
C PHE A 200 -0.27 11.47 -15.25
N VAL A 201 0.95 11.84 -15.64
CA VAL A 201 1.79 12.83 -14.93
C VAL A 201 2.42 13.74 -15.98
N PRO A 202 2.04 15.02 -16.06
CA PRO A 202 2.57 15.96 -17.05
C PRO A 202 3.95 16.51 -16.66
N VAL A 203 4.62 17.15 -17.62
CA VAL A 203 5.96 17.73 -17.44
C VAL A 203 5.98 18.79 -16.34
N GLN A 204 4.88 19.52 -16.16
CA GLN A 204 4.66 20.51 -15.10
C GLN A 204 4.72 19.92 -13.69
N VAL A 205 4.44 18.62 -13.54
CA VAL A 205 4.52 17.91 -12.25
C VAL A 205 5.90 17.27 -12.07
N GLN A 206 6.39 16.63 -13.13
CA GLN A 206 7.69 15.94 -13.18
C GLN A 206 8.32 16.14 -14.55
N GLU A 207 9.38 16.95 -14.62
CA GLU A 207 10.09 17.29 -15.85
C GLU A 207 10.88 16.09 -16.39
N SER A 208 11.56 15.36 -15.51
CA SER A 208 12.31 14.15 -15.89
C SER A 208 11.40 13.12 -16.57
N ASN A 209 11.93 12.46 -17.61
CA ASN A 209 11.28 11.35 -18.29
C ASN A 209 11.58 9.99 -17.63
N SER A 210 12.22 9.97 -16.48
CA SER A 210 12.52 8.76 -15.72
C SER A 210 12.07 8.87 -14.27
N TYR A 211 11.67 7.73 -13.72
CA TYR A 211 11.47 7.53 -12.29
C TYR A 211 12.62 6.72 -11.69
N PRO A 212 12.95 6.95 -10.39
CA PRO A 212 13.82 6.03 -9.67
C PRO A 212 13.14 4.66 -9.53
N PRO A 213 13.89 3.58 -9.28
CA PRO A 213 13.32 2.29 -8.94
C PRO A 213 12.29 2.38 -7.80
N TYR A 214 11.16 1.71 -7.95
CA TYR A 214 10.10 1.67 -6.95
C TYR A 214 9.40 0.30 -6.95
N CYS A 215 8.69 -0.04 -5.87
CA CYS A 215 7.79 -1.20 -5.88
C CYS A 215 6.41 -0.77 -6.33
N GLY A 216 5.82 -1.44 -7.32
CA GLY A 216 4.47 -1.13 -7.80
C GLY A 216 3.37 -1.38 -6.75
N GLY A 217 2.20 -0.77 -6.99
CA GLY A 217 1.04 -0.75 -6.09
C GLY A 217 0.43 -2.11 -5.75
N GLY A 218 -0.72 -2.14 -5.07
CA GLY A 218 -1.22 -3.36 -4.43
C GLY A 218 -0.53 -3.63 -3.10
N GLY A 219 0.80 -3.65 -3.05
CA GLY A 219 1.52 -3.55 -1.78
C GLY A 219 3.00 -3.96 -1.78
N PHE A 220 3.68 -3.56 -0.71
CA PHE A 220 5.10 -3.82 -0.45
C PHE A 220 5.38 -3.99 1.05
N LEU A 221 6.44 -4.72 1.37
CA LEU A 221 6.94 -4.90 2.73
C LEU A 221 8.08 -3.94 3.00
N LEU A 222 8.11 -3.34 4.19
CA LEU A 222 9.19 -2.46 4.62
C LEU A 222 9.49 -2.61 6.11
N SER A 223 10.73 -2.36 6.50
CA SER A 223 11.12 -2.22 7.92
C SER A 223 10.61 -0.91 8.51
N GLY A 224 10.39 -0.85 9.83
CA GLY A 224 10.11 0.39 10.56
C GLY A 224 11.19 1.46 10.35
N TYR A 225 12.47 1.07 10.33
CA TYR A 225 13.59 1.96 9.97
C TYR A 225 13.35 2.66 8.62
N THR A 226 13.04 1.90 7.58
CA THR A 226 12.81 2.43 6.24
C THR A 226 11.58 3.32 6.18
N ALA A 227 10.50 2.98 6.90
CA ALA A 227 9.31 3.82 6.98
C ALA A 227 9.63 5.21 7.57
N MET A 228 10.38 5.26 8.67
CA MET A 228 10.81 6.52 9.29
C MET A 228 11.78 7.31 8.41
N LEU A 229 12.66 6.62 7.69
CA LEU A 229 13.56 7.26 6.72
C LEU A 229 12.78 7.92 5.57
N ILE A 230 11.80 7.20 5.00
CA ILE A 230 10.90 7.74 3.98
C ILE A 230 10.18 8.98 4.50
N TYR A 231 9.64 8.94 5.72
CA TYR A 231 8.99 10.10 6.33
C TYR A 231 9.91 11.32 6.41
N ARG A 232 11.14 11.13 6.90
CA ARG A 232 12.15 12.21 6.98
C ARG A 232 12.47 12.80 5.61
N MET A 233 12.65 11.95 4.60
CA MET A 233 12.93 12.42 3.23
C MET A 233 11.74 13.14 2.61
N SER A 234 10.51 12.67 2.89
CA SER A 234 9.27 13.24 2.35
C SER A 234 9.12 14.74 2.69
N LYS A 235 9.62 15.18 3.86
CA LYS A 235 9.58 16.58 4.32
C LYS A 235 10.24 17.55 3.33
N SER A 236 11.14 17.07 2.48
CA SER A 236 11.93 17.89 1.55
C SER A 236 11.80 17.49 0.07
N ILE A 237 10.91 16.54 -0.26
CA ILE A 237 10.63 16.13 -1.64
C ILE A 237 9.21 16.60 -2.01
N PRO A 238 9.03 17.45 -3.05
CA PRO A 238 7.71 17.84 -3.52
C PRO A 238 6.82 16.63 -3.80
N ILE A 239 5.59 16.63 -3.29
CA ILE A 239 4.64 15.51 -3.47
C ILE A 239 4.52 15.16 -4.95
N LEU A 240 4.49 13.87 -5.27
CA LEU A 240 4.18 13.33 -6.60
C LEU A 240 2.81 12.62 -6.50
N PRO A 241 1.93 12.69 -7.50
CA PRO A 241 0.58 12.09 -7.39
C PRO A 241 0.56 10.56 -7.46
N ILE A 242 1.70 9.92 -7.72
CA ILE A 242 1.85 8.46 -7.74
C ILE A 242 2.60 8.04 -6.47
N ASP A 243 1.91 7.45 -5.52
CA ASP A 243 2.41 7.15 -4.17
C ASP A 243 3.59 6.19 -4.18
N ASP A 244 3.49 5.11 -4.94
CA ASP A 244 4.55 4.10 -5.07
C ASP A 244 5.86 4.71 -5.59
N VAL A 245 5.76 5.56 -6.63
CA VAL A 245 6.91 6.27 -7.19
C VAL A 245 7.48 7.26 -6.16
N TYR A 246 6.62 7.95 -5.41
CA TYR A 246 7.06 8.87 -4.36
C TYR A 246 7.85 8.16 -3.25
N MET A 247 7.47 6.93 -2.88
CA MET A 247 8.28 6.11 -1.96
C MET A 247 9.66 5.81 -2.54
N GLY A 248 9.73 5.45 -3.84
CA GLY A 248 11.00 5.27 -4.56
C GLY A 248 11.86 6.54 -4.59
N MET A 249 11.25 7.71 -4.79
CA MET A 249 11.94 9.01 -4.72
C MET A 249 12.55 9.26 -3.33
N CYS A 250 11.81 8.93 -2.27
CA CYS A 250 12.30 9.07 -0.90
C CYS A 250 13.47 8.13 -0.62
N LEU A 251 13.42 6.88 -1.10
CA LEU A 251 14.54 5.93 -0.98
C LEU A 251 15.78 6.43 -1.74
N ALA A 252 15.60 6.85 -2.99
CA ALA A 252 16.69 7.34 -3.83
C ALA A 252 17.38 8.57 -3.20
N LYS A 253 16.62 9.49 -2.62
CA LYS A 253 17.17 10.65 -1.88
C LYS A 253 18.00 10.22 -0.67
N ALA A 254 17.66 9.11 -0.03
CA ALA A 254 18.43 8.56 1.08
C ALA A 254 19.60 7.65 0.63
N GLY A 255 19.86 7.52 -0.66
CA GLY A 255 20.89 6.62 -1.19
C GLY A 255 20.54 5.13 -1.07
N LEU A 256 19.26 4.81 -0.94
CA LEU A 256 18.74 3.44 -0.83
C LEU A 256 17.87 3.09 -2.05
N GLY A 257 17.57 1.80 -2.21
CA GLY A 257 16.76 1.32 -3.32
C GLY A 257 15.88 0.12 -2.92
N PRO A 258 14.71 -0.04 -3.57
CA PRO A 258 13.85 -1.19 -3.36
C PRO A 258 14.48 -2.49 -3.90
N SER A 259 14.06 -3.63 -3.35
CA SER A 259 14.39 -4.97 -3.84
C SER A 259 13.16 -5.67 -4.41
N SER A 260 13.36 -6.61 -5.33
CA SER A 260 12.29 -7.46 -5.84
C SER A 260 12.00 -8.65 -4.91
N HIS A 261 10.74 -9.02 -4.76
CA HIS A 261 10.33 -10.28 -4.14
C HIS A 261 9.36 -11.04 -5.04
N MET A 262 9.73 -12.26 -5.45
CA MET A 262 8.95 -13.05 -6.43
C MET A 262 7.53 -13.36 -5.98
N GLY A 263 7.27 -13.43 -4.67
CA GLY A 263 5.95 -13.65 -4.09
C GLY A 263 4.99 -12.44 -4.14
N VAL A 264 5.44 -11.26 -4.58
CA VAL A 264 4.58 -10.06 -4.68
C VAL A 264 4.17 -9.88 -6.15
N LYS A 265 2.88 -10.02 -6.44
CA LYS A 265 2.32 -10.16 -7.78
C LYS A 265 1.24 -9.10 -8.04
N THR A 266 1.69 -7.88 -8.29
CA THR A 266 0.81 -6.70 -8.41
C THR A 266 0.16 -6.58 -9.78
N ALA A 267 0.62 -7.36 -10.77
CA ALA A 267 -0.01 -7.51 -12.09
C ALA A 267 -0.87 -8.80 -12.19
N GLY A 268 -1.21 -9.41 -11.05
CA GLY A 268 -1.89 -10.71 -10.99
C GLY A 268 -0.96 -11.90 -11.23
N LEU A 269 -1.56 -13.09 -11.20
CA LEU A 269 -0.89 -14.33 -11.57
C LEU A 269 -1.14 -14.64 -13.05
N HIS A 270 -0.07 -14.83 -13.80
CA HIS A 270 -0.16 -15.31 -15.16
C HIS A 270 -0.19 -16.85 -15.15
N ILE A 271 -1.37 -17.41 -15.42
CA ILE A 271 -1.58 -18.86 -15.52
C ILE A 271 -1.76 -19.20 -17.00
N PRO A 272 -0.75 -19.83 -17.65
CA PRO A 272 -0.71 -20.01 -19.11
C PRO A 272 -1.53 -21.23 -19.56
N SER A 273 -2.76 -21.38 -19.05
CA SER A 273 -3.70 -22.40 -19.47
C SER A 273 -5.12 -21.91 -19.27
N ASN A 274 -5.97 -22.08 -20.28
CA ASN A 274 -7.41 -21.86 -20.18
C ASN A 274 -8.17 -23.12 -19.76
N LYS A 275 -7.46 -24.26 -19.62
CA LYS A 275 -8.04 -25.56 -19.24
C LYS A 275 -8.05 -25.78 -17.73
N ILE A 276 -7.46 -24.87 -16.95
CA ILE A 276 -7.31 -24.98 -15.50
C ILE A 276 -8.05 -23.80 -14.87
N ASP A 277 -8.68 -24.04 -13.72
CA ASP A 277 -9.24 -22.97 -12.92
C ASP A 277 -8.13 -22.02 -12.44
N LYS A 278 -8.17 -20.79 -12.95
CA LYS A 278 -7.23 -19.73 -12.58
C LYS A 278 -7.37 -19.32 -11.12
N PHE A 279 -8.49 -19.62 -10.48
CA PHE A 279 -8.73 -19.43 -9.05
C PHE A 279 -8.44 -20.69 -8.21
N SER A 280 -7.70 -21.66 -8.75
CA SER A 280 -7.20 -22.79 -7.96
C SER A 280 -6.35 -22.28 -6.78
N PRO A 281 -6.69 -22.60 -5.51
CA PRO A 281 -5.98 -22.12 -4.33
C PRO A 281 -4.49 -22.46 -4.30
N CYS A 282 -4.10 -23.52 -5.02
CA CYS A 282 -2.70 -23.96 -5.11
C CYS A 282 -1.78 -22.92 -5.75
N PHE A 283 -2.28 -22.12 -6.69
CA PHE A 283 -1.46 -21.06 -7.28
C PHE A 283 -1.20 -19.89 -6.33
N TYR A 284 -2.05 -19.72 -5.32
CA TYR A 284 -1.99 -18.58 -4.41
C TYR A 284 -1.30 -18.94 -3.10
N LYS A 285 -1.26 -20.22 -2.69
CA LYS A 285 -0.76 -20.69 -1.39
C LYS A 285 0.62 -20.13 -0.98
N ASP A 286 1.55 -20.03 -1.93
CA ASP A 286 2.96 -19.70 -1.65
C ASP A 286 3.32 -18.23 -2.01
N VAL A 287 2.36 -17.44 -2.50
CA VAL A 287 2.61 -16.01 -2.76
C VAL A 287 2.63 -15.22 -1.45
N LEU A 288 3.20 -14.02 -1.47
CA LEU A 288 3.02 -13.05 -0.39
C LEU A 288 1.76 -12.21 -0.63
N LEU A 289 1.59 -11.70 -1.85
CA LEU A 289 0.51 -10.78 -2.19
C LEU A 289 0.17 -10.89 -3.68
N VAL A 290 -1.12 -10.88 -4.01
CA VAL A 290 -1.63 -10.81 -5.39
C VAL A 290 -2.70 -9.73 -5.51
N HIS A 291 -2.58 -8.91 -6.56
CA HIS A 291 -3.64 -7.99 -7.01
C HIS A 291 -4.40 -8.61 -8.20
N ARG A 292 -5.74 -8.58 -8.29
CA ARG A 292 -6.76 -8.05 -7.37
C ARG A 292 -7.82 -9.10 -7.05
N PHE A 293 -8.51 -8.90 -5.93
CA PHE A 293 -9.62 -9.74 -5.48
C PHE A 293 -10.82 -8.90 -5.06
N LEU A 294 -12.01 -9.31 -5.48
CA LEU A 294 -13.27 -8.80 -4.94
C LEU A 294 -13.54 -9.40 -3.54
N PRO A 295 -14.35 -8.76 -2.68
CA PRO A 295 -14.59 -9.23 -1.30
C PRO A 295 -15.00 -10.71 -1.21
N ALA A 296 -15.99 -11.16 -1.99
CA ALA A 296 -16.42 -12.55 -1.99
C ALA A 296 -15.33 -13.53 -2.46
N GLN A 297 -14.59 -13.16 -3.50
CA GLN A 297 -13.47 -13.96 -4.01
C GLN A 297 -12.35 -14.08 -2.98
N MET A 298 -12.05 -12.99 -2.28
CA MET A 298 -11.03 -12.93 -1.23
C MET A 298 -11.41 -13.81 -0.04
N TYR A 299 -12.68 -13.75 0.37
CA TYR A 299 -13.22 -14.59 1.44
C TYR A 299 -13.11 -16.07 1.09
N LEU A 300 -13.55 -16.46 -0.11
CA LEU A 300 -13.46 -17.84 -0.59
C LEU A 300 -12.00 -18.30 -0.67
N MET A 301 -11.15 -17.55 -1.38
CA MET A 301 -9.74 -17.89 -1.58
C MET A 301 -8.97 -18.02 -0.27
N TRP A 302 -9.23 -17.15 0.72
CA TRP A 302 -8.63 -17.27 2.05
C TRP A 302 -8.96 -18.62 2.68
N HIS A 303 -10.25 -18.99 2.77
CA HIS A 303 -10.63 -20.25 3.39
C HIS A 303 -10.15 -21.48 2.60
N SER A 304 -10.13 -21.38 1.27
CA SER A 304 -9.62 -22.45 0.41
C SER A 304 -8.12 -22.68 0.58
N THR A 305 -7.32 -21.62 0.69
CA THR A 305 -5.86 -21.74 0.92
C THR A 305 -5.49 -22.17 2.34
N GLN A 306 -6.34 -21.89 3.33
CA GLN A 306 -6.15 -22.35 4.71
C GLN A 306 -6.66 -23.78 4.95
N ASN A 307 -7.33 -24.40 3.98
CA ASN A 307 -7.88 -25.75 4.13
C ASN A 307 -6.75 -26.79 4.27
N PRO A 308 -6.63 -27.50 5.42
CA PRO A 308 -5.59 -28.52 5.61
C PRO A 308 -5.70 -29.69 4.64
N LYS A 309 -6.88 -29.90 4.04
CA LYS A 309 -7.14 -30.95 3.04
C LYS A 309 -6.81 -30.51 1.60
N LEU A 310 -6.38 -29.26 1.40
CA LEU A 310 -5.96 -28.79 0.07
C LEU A 310 -4.75 -29.60 -0.39
N LYS A 311 -4.92 -30.37 -1.46
CA LYS A 311 -3.85 -31.07 -2.16
C LYS A 311 -3.49 -30.28 -3.42
N CYS A 312 -2.20 -30.03 -3.60
CA CYS A 312 -1.68 -29.34 -4.77
C CYS A 312 -0.77 -30.29 -5.53
N ASP A 313 -1.17 -30.62 -6.76
CA ASP A 313 -0.43 -31.55 -7.62
C ASP A 313 0.72 -30.84 -8.34
N ASP A 314 1.74 -31.61 -8.75
CA ASP A 314 2.96 -31.09 -9.38
C ASP A 314 2.70 -30.27 -10.67
N GLU A 315 1.60 -30.51 -11.39
CA GLU A 315 1.22 -29.71 -12.57
C GLU A 315 1.05 -28.22 -12.23
N HIS A 316 0.56 -27.89 -11.03
CA HIS A 316 0.41 -26.50 -10.58
C HIS A 316 1.79 -25.84 -10.35
N TYR A 317 2.75 -26.60 -9.81
CA TYR A 317 4.12 -26.14 -9.57
C TYR A 317 4.93 -26.00 -10.87
N GLN A 318 4.73 -26.90 -11.84
CA GLN A 318 5.41 -26.84 -13.15
C GLN A 318 4.94 -25.65 -14.01
N LEU A 319 3.66 -25.27 -13.93
CA LEU A 319 3.14 -24.12 -14.66
C LEU A 319 3.63 -22.78 -14.10
N GLN A 320 3.95 -22.72 -12.80
CA GLN A 320 4.57 -21.53 -12.19
C GLN A 320 6.06 -21.40 -12.51
N THR A 321 6.79 -22.52 -12.64
CA THR A 321 8.26 -22.55 -12.81
C THR A 321 8.74 -22.48 -14.27
N LYS A 322 7.92 -22.89 -15.26
CA LYS A 322 8.30 -22.88 -16.69
C LYS A 322 8.62 -21.49 -17.28
N LYS A 323 8.40 -20.39 -16.55
CA LYS A 323 8.83 -19.04 -16.96
C LYS A 323 10.00 -18.45 -16.17
N THR A 324 10.36 -18.96 -14.99
CA THR A 324 11.51 -18.42 -14.26
C THR A 324 12.84 -18.67 -14.99
N MET A 325 12.89 -19.65 -15.91
CA MET A 325 14.03 -19.87 -16.80
C MET A 325 13.96 -19.11 -18.14
N THR A 326 12.80 -18.57 -18.55
CA THR A 326 12.66 -17.85 -19.83
C THR A 326 12.58 -16.32 -19.67
N SER A 327 12.53 -15.79 -18.45
CA SER A 327 12.60 -14.34 -18.20
C SER A 327 13.99 -13.84 -17.73
N ALA A 328 15.02 -14.68 -17.83
CA ALA A 328 16.42 -14.27 -17.63
C ALA A 328 17.11 -13.78 -18.93
N PHE A 329 16.39 -13.79 -20.05
CA PHE A 329 16.86 -13.28 -21.33
C PHE A 329 15.70 -12.53 -22.01
N CYS A 330 15.58 -11.23 -21.71
CA CYS A 330 15.11 -10.16 -22.60
C CYS A 330 15.21 -8.82 -21.86
#